data_AF-A0A7V4XDY3-F1
#
_entry.id   AF-A0A7V4XDY3-F1
#
_cell.length_a   1.000
_cell.length_b   1.000
_cell.length_c   1.000
_cell.angle_alpha   90.00
_cell.angle_beta   90.00
_cell.angle_gamma   90.00
#
_symmetry.space_group_name_H-M   'P 1'
#
loop_
_entity.id
_entity.type
_entity.pdbx_description
1 polymer ?
#
loop_
_entity_poly.entity_id
_entity_poly.type
_entity_poly.pdbx_seq_one_letter_code
_entity_poly.pdbx_strand_id
1 'polypeptide(L)'
;MMAARAGVIAGEKTRLRFVPINAVEMREGFWKTRMDRNYEHGIPRLLKHLEDHGVINAFGIVSGRRAGERQRLCWTDSDLYKWMEGAALALQSYDDPDLKAKLDEIIAEVVAAQGEDGYLNTFFSGDLLNQRFRNLGGEHELYCAGHLFQAAVAHYRATGEDKLLNCACRYADYLVGYFGYDKHQGVDGHPEVEMALVELYRSTGNKSYLDLAEYFLSQWGFKDKQWIAGHAVRALYLCAGGADYFAETGDPAYGAAVERLWNDLTLSRMYVTGGFGSRYEGEAIGEPYELPNERAYAETCAAIANAMFNYRMLAISGEGKYADEMERALYNGVISGVSLEGIAYFYQNPLANYRDYQRREWFDCTCCPTNMVRMLASVPGYMYSISDEGVWVHLFDNSKVTYQLADGTPFSLEQSTNYPWDGVIELTIGLKAPKEFTLFIRSPRWNSKLRILSISEDGPGIDEGSSGYRGIRKTWHPGEKIRLKIDVFPTLVECDPRVRENYGSVAVQRGPLVYCAESIDNPGVSIRDLELASGDFTESFEDDLLGGVVTLKGKGRTALETADDRGLLYRASGSALRSGLHETPVTLIPYYAWANRGTSDMAVWMPVRE
;
A
#
# COMPACT_ATOMS: atom_id res chain seq x y z
N MET A 1 -28.91 -18.82 3.94
CA MET A 1 -28.15 -19.40 2.81
C MET A 1 -27.28 -18.28 2.25
N MET A 2 -26.21 -17.92 2.97
CA MET A 2 -25.27 -16.85 2.61
C MET A 2 -24.18 -17.47 1.73
N ALA A 3 -24.45 -17.58 0.43
CA ALA A 3 -23.41 -17.90 -0.53
C ALA A 3 -22.49 -16.67 -0.66
N ALA A 4 -21.20 -16.86 -0.35
CA ALA A 4 -20.05 -16.04 -0.73
C ALA A 4 -20.37 -14.61 -1.23
N ARG A 5 -20.48 -13.64 -0.32
CA ARG A 5 -20.29 -12.23 -0.71
C ARG A 5 -18.78 -12.03 -0.82
N ALA A 6 -18.33 -12.11 -2.06
CA ALA A 6 -16.98 -12.41 -2.51
C ALA A 6 -15.89 -11.52 -1.90
N GLY A 7 -14.72 -12.15 -1.70
CA GLY A 7 -13.45 -11.45 -1.54
C GLY A 7 -13.17 -10.49 -2.69
N VAL A 8 -12.25 -9.58 -2.40
CA VAL A 8 -11.68 -8.61 -3.34
C VAL A 8 -11.25 -9.34 -4.62
N ILE A 9 -11.49 -8.74 -5.79
CA ILE A 9 -10.96 -9.11 -7.12
C ILE A 9 -10.96 -10.64 -7.44
N ALA A 10 -11.95 -11.06 -8.24
CA ALA A 10 -11.87 -12.28 -9.02
C ALA A 10 -12.55 -12.02 -10.36
N GLY A 11 -11.81 -11.40 -11.28
CA GLY A 11 -12.28 -11.25 -12.66
C GLY A 11 -12.24 -12.58 -13.39
N GLU A 12 -12.99 -12.72 -14.48
CA GLU A 12 -13.03 -13.97 -15.25
C GLU A 12 -11.64 -14.45 -15.75
N LYS A 13 -10.65 -13.55 -15.78
CA LYS A 13 -9.30 -13.81 -16.31
C LYS A 13 -8.20 -13.78 -15.25
N THR A 14 -8.54 -13.72 -13.97
CA THR A 14 -7.54 -13.82 -12.89
C THR A 14 -7.17 -15.27 -12.62
N ARG A 15 -5.87 -15.54 -12.42
CA ARG A 15 -5.40 -16.84 -11.93
C ARG A 15 -5.76 -17.07 -10.47
N LEU A 16 -5.69 -16.00 -9.67
CA LEU A 16 -5.94 -16.05 -8.24
C LEU A 16 -7.21 -15.27 -7.89
N ARG A 17 -7.95 -15.79 -6.91
CA ARG A 17 -9.12 -15.15 -6.30
C ARG A 17 -8.76 -14.77 -4.87
N PHE A 18 -8.95 -13.52 -4.48
CA PHE A 18 -8.56 -13.13 -3.13
C PHE A 18 -9.52 -13.62 -2.06
N VAL A 19 -8.94 -13.79 -0.88
CA VAL A 19 -9.66 -14.12 0.34
C VAL A 19 -10.22 -12.82 0.94
N PRO A 20 -11.50 -12.78 1.35
CA PRO A 20 -12.07 -11.61 2.00
C PRO A 20 -11.40 -11.35 3.36
N ILE A 21 -11.36 -10.09 3.79
CA ILE A 21 -10.71 -9.66 5.04
C ILE A 21 -11.28 -10.42 6.25
N ASN A 22 -12.61 -10.55 6.33
CA ASN A 22 -13.27 -11.25 7.44
C ASN A 22 -12.99 -12.77 7.50
N ALA A 23 -12.40 -13.35 6.45
CA ALA A 23 -11.96 -14.75 6.49
C ALA A 23 -10.56 -14.89 7.09
N VAL A 24 -9.83 -13.79 7.34
CA VAL A 24 -8.47 -13.78 7.87
C VAL A 24 -8.44 -13.11 9.24
N GLU A 25 -8.31 -13.93 10.27
CA GLU A 25 -8.06 -13.47 11.64
C GLU A 25 -6.56 -13.15 11.79
N MET A 26 -6.21 -11.88 11.97
CA MET A 26 -4.84 -11.48 12.33
C MET A 26 -4.64 -11.58 13.83
N ARG A 27 -3.53 -12.19 14.25
CA ARG A 27 -3.16 -12.40 15.67
C ARG A 27 -1.93 -11.58 16.03
N GLU A 28 -1.63 -11.49 17.32
CA GLU A 28 -0.51 -10.71 17.85
C GLU A 28 0.78 -10.94 17.04
N GLY A 29 1.35 -9.87 16.51
CA GLY A 29 2.36 -9.94 15.45
C GLY A 29 2.63 -8.55 14.85
N PHE A 30 3.39 -8.50 13.77
CA PHE A 30 3.85 -7.23 13.18
C PHE A 30 2.68 -6.38 12.66
N TRP A 31 1.79 -6.98 11.89
CA TRP A 31 0.64 -6.28 11.30
C TRP A 31 -0.48 -6.05 12.28
N LYS A 32 -0.78 -7.01 13.16
CA LYS A 32 -1.86 -6.86 14.15
C LYS A 32 -1.63 -5.64 15.05
N THR A 33 -0.41 -5.42 15.53
CA THR A 33 -0.06 -4.21 16.30
C THR A 33 -0.37 -2.93 15.54
N ARG A 34 -0.09 -2.85 14.24
CA ARG A 34 -0.37 -1.66 13.41
C ARG A 34 -1.86 -1.50 13.12
N MET A 35 -2.55 -2.61 12.87
CA MET A 35 -4.00 -2.63 12.70
C MET A 35 -4.71 -2.16 13.98
N ASP A 36 -4.24 -2.58 15.15
CA ASP A 36 -4.77 -2.15 16.44
C ASP A 36 -4.55 -0.65 16.65
N ARG A 37 -3.34 -0.14 16.39
CA ARG A 37 -3.08 1.30 16.48
C ARG A 37 -3.96 2.13 15.54
N ASN A 38 -4.16 1.63 14.32
CA ASN A 38 -5.07 2.27 13.37
C ASN A 38 -6.52 2.26 13.88
N TYR A 39 -6.99 1.13 14.40
CA TYR A 39 -8.36 0.96 14.88
C TYR A 39 -8.62 1.79 16.15
N GLU A 40 -7.74 1.71 17.14
CA GLU A 40 -7.90 2.37 18.44
C GLU A 40 -7.65 3.88 18.38
N HIS A 41 -6.70 4.34 17.56
CA HIS A 41 -6.26 5.75 17.55
C HIS A 41 -6.46 6.42 16.20
N GLY A 42 -5.99 5.79 15.11
CA GLY A 42 -5.99 6.39 13.77
C GLY A 42 -7.40 6.74 13.25
N ILE A 43 -8.29 5.76 13.19
CA ILE A 43 -9.67 5.91 12.69
C ILE A 43 -10.46 6.93 13.52
N PRO A 44 -10.49 6.86 14.87
CA PRO A 44 -11.21 7.85 15.69
C PRO A 44 -10.60 9.25 15.61
N ARG A 45 -9.26 9.37 15.62
CA ARG A 45 -8.59 10.69 15.54
C ARG A 45 -8.85 11.36 14.21
N LEU A 46 -8.79 10.61 13.11
CA LEU A 46 -9.08 11.13 11.79
C LEU A 46 -10.54 11.57 11.66
N LEU A 47 -11.49 10.80 12.19
CA LEU A 47 -12.90 11.20 12.22
C LEU A 47 -13.08 12.55 12.91
N LYS A 48 -12.46 12.71 14.09
CA LYS A 48 -12.51 13.96 14.83
C LYS A 48 -11.97 15.14 14.01
N HIS A 49 -10.87 14.95 13.29
CA HIS A 49 -10.35 16.01 12.42
C HIS A 49 -11.29 16.34 11.25
N LEU A 50 -11.94 15.34 10.64
CA LEU A 50 -12.94 15.58 9.58
C LEU A 50 -14.16 16.35 10.11
N GLU A 51 -14.58 16.09 11.35
CA GLU A 51 -15.63 16.85 12.05
C GLU A 51 -15.18 18.28 12.33
N ASP A 52 -14.01 18.45 12.96
CA ASP A 52 -13.45 19.75 13.36
C ASP A 52 -13.19 20.68 12.14
N HIS A 53 -12.88 20.10 10.97
CA HIS A 53 -12.70 20.85 9.71
C HIS A 53 -13.97 20.96 8.87
N GLY A 54 -15.12 20.48 9.37
CA GLY A 54 -16.42 20.68 8.74
C GLY A 54 -16.69 19.83 7.49
N VAL A 55 -15.90 18.78 7.22
CA VAL A 55 -16.08 17.90 6.05
C VAL A 55 -17.43 17.19 6.11
N ILE A 56 -17.79 16.64 7.27
CA ILE A 56 -19.09 15.97 7.47
C ILE A 56 -20.24 16.99 7.44
N ASN A 57 -20.03 18.17 8.01
CA ASN A 57 -21.03 19.24 8.04
C ASN A 57 -21.43 19.70 6.63
N ALA A 58 -20.52 19.64 5.65
CA ALA A 58 -20.81 20.02 4.27
C ALA A 58 -22.00 19.23 3.68
N PHE A 59 -22.09 17.92 3.93
CA PHE A 59 -23.20 17.07 3.48
C PHE A 59 -24.53 17.45 4.16
N GLY A 60 -24.50 17.73 5.47
CA GLY A 60 -25.66 18.19 6.22
C GLY A 60 -26.19 19.55 5.72
N ILE A 61 -25.29 20.45 5.31
CA ILE A 61 -25.65 21.75 4.72
C ILE A 61 -26.26 21.57 3.33
N VAL A 62 -25.66 20.74 2.49
CA VAL A 62 -26.15 20.47 1.12
C VAL A 62 -27.53 19.82 1.12
N SER A 63 -27.79 18.91 2.06
CA SER A 63 -29.10 18.27 2.23
C SER A 63 -30.14 19.17 2.92
N GLY A 64 -29.75 20.35 3.41
CA GLY A 64 -30.63 21.26 4.16
C GLY A 64 -30.93 20.80 5.60
N ARG A 65 -30.31 19.73 6.09
CA ARG A 65 -30.45 19.24 7.47
C ARG A 65 -29.71 20.09 8.49
N ARG A 66 -28.69 20.82 8.06
CA ARG A 66 -27.88 21.73 8.89
C ARG A 66 -27.84 23.10 8.24
N ALA A 67 -27.87 24.15 9.06
CA ALA A 67 -27.63 25.52 8.61
C ALA A 67 -26.14 25.86 8.74
N GLY A 68 -25.62 26.71 7.87
CA GLY A 68 -24.24 27.21 7.95
C GLY A 68 -23.61 27.43 6.59
N GLU A 69 -22.37 27.94 6.60
CA GLU A 69 -21.52 28.00 5.42
C GLU A 69 -20.69 26.73 5.33
N ARG A 70 -20.52 26.20 4.12
CA ARG A 70 -19.66 25.04 3.87
C ARG A 70 -18.29 25.48 3.38
N GLN A 71 -17.23 24.83 3.84
CA GLN A 71 -15.95 24.92 3.17
C GLN A 71 -16.06 24.32 1.76
N ARG A 72 -15.38 24.94 0.78
CA ARG A 72 -15.43 24.55 -0.61
C ARG A 72 -14.03 24.18 -1.09
N LEU A 73 -13.59 22.98 -0.77
CA LEU A 73 -12.44 22.34 -1.38
C LEU A 73 -12.96 21.19 -2.24
N CYS A 74 -12.57 21.15 -3.51
CA CYS A 74 -13.26 20.30 -4.50
C CYS A 74 -13.00 18.80 -4.32
N TRP A 75 -12.01 18.40 -3.52
CA TRP A 75 -11.65 17.00 -3.25
C TRP A 75 -12.08 16.49 -1.85
N THR A 76 -12.55 17.32 -0.93
CA THR A 76 -12.72 16.94 0.49
C THR A 76 -13.81 15.90 0.74
N ASP A 77 -14.77 15.74 -0.16
CA ASP A 77 -15.75 14.64 -0.09
C ASP A 77 -15.02 13.28 -0.08
N SER A 78 -13.93 13.17 -0.84
CA SER A 78 -13.13 11.94 -0.89
C SER A 78 -12.52 11.57 0.44
N ASP A 79 -12.16 12.56 1.28
CA ASP A 79 -11.53 12.32 2.58
C ASP A 79 -12.50 11.61 3.52
N LEU A 80 -13.77 12.01 3.50
CA LEU A 80 -14.83 11.31 4.21
C LEU A 80 -15.06 9.91 3.64
N TYR A 81 -15.12 9.76 2.31
CA TYR A 81 -15.33 8.45 1.69
C TYR A 81 -14.20 7.47 2.00
N LYS A 82 -12.94 7.91 1.96
CA LYS A 82 -11.77 7.10 2.37
C LYS A 82 -11.82 6.71 3.84
N TRP A 83 -12.27 7.60 4.73
CA TRP A 83 -12.52 7.26 6.13
C TRP A 83 -13.64 6.21 6.28
N MET A 84 -14.76 6.37 5.56
CA MET A 84 -15.88 5.42 5.57
C MET A 84 -15.45 4.05 5.05
N GLU A 85 -14.62 4.01 4.01
CA GLU A 85 -13.99 2.78 3.50
C GLU A 85 -13.12 2.13 4.59
N GLY A 86 -12.25 2.89 5.24
CA GLY A 86 -11.41 2.37 6.34
C GLY A 86 -12.21 1.84 7.52
N ALA A 87 -13.27 2.52 7.93
CA ALA A 87 -14.18 2.07 8.98
C ALA A 87 -14.90 0.78 8.59
N ALA A 88 -15.43 0.68 7.36
CA ALA A 88 -16.07 -0.54 6.86
C ALA A 88 -15.10 -1.73 6.80
N LEU A 89 -13.85 -1.50 6.38
CA LEU A 89 -12.82 -2.54 6.35
C LEU A 89 -12.43 -2.97 7.77
N ALA A 90 -12.33 -2.05 8.72
CA ALA A 90 -12.04 -2.37 10.12
C ALA A 90 -13.14 -3.24 10.74
N LEU A 91 -14.43 -2.97 10.45
CA LEU A 91 -15.57 -3.78 10.93
C LEU A 91 -15.54 -5.24 10.44
N GLN A 92 -14.71 -5.59 9.45
CA GLN A 92 -14.50 -6.99 9.05
C GLN A 92 -13.53 -7.74 9.99
N SER A 93 -12.75 -7.02 10.78
CA SER A 93 -11.76 -7.58 11.72
C SER A 93 -12.12 -7.33 13.19
N TYR A 94 -12.92 -6.29 13.47
CA TYR A 94 -13.32 -5.88 14.82
C TYR A 94 -14.83 -5.83 14.96
N ASP A 95 -15.36 -6.46 16.02
CA ASP A 95 -16.77 -6.38 16.39
C ASP A 95 -17.01 -5.09 17.21
N ASP A 96 -17.32 -4.00 16.50
CA ASP A 96 -17.50 -2.67 17.09
C ASP A 96 -18.87 -2.08 16.69
N PRO A 97 -19.90 -2.25 17.55
CA PRO A 97 -21.23 -1.70 17.28
C PRO A 97 -21.27 -0.16 17.29
N ASP A 98 -20.34 0.51 18.00
CA ASP A 98 -20.31 1.96 18.10
C ASP A 98 -19.71 2.57 16.83
N LEU A 99 -18.61 2.01 16.31
CA LEU A 99 -18.06 2.38 15.00
C LEU A 99 -19.07 2.14 13.89
N LYS A 100 -19.80 1.01 13.93
CA LYS A 100 -20.86 0.73 12.97
C LYS A 100 -21.97 1.79 13.04
N ALA A 101 -22.48 2.09 14.23
CA ALA A 101 -23.53 3.11 14.40
C ALA A 101 -23.09 4.49 13.90
N LYS A 102 -21.83 4.87 14.17
CA LYS A 102 -21.26 6.13 13.68
C LYS A 102 -21.11 6.15 12.15
N LEU A 103 -20.69 5.04 11.55
CA LEU A 103 -20.63 4.90 10.09
C LEU A 103 -22.03 5.01 9.47
N ASP A 104 -23.05 4.37 10.06
CA ASP A 104 -24.44 4.43 9.58
C ASP A 104 -25.01 5.87 9.65
N GLU A 105 -24.69 6.61 10.71
CA GLU A 105 -25.03 8.03 10.88
C GLU A 105 -24.45 8.87 9.73
N ILE A 106 -23.16 8.70 9.45
CA ILE A 106 -22.46 9.42 8.39
C ILE A 106 -23.02 9.06 7.01
N ILE A 107 -23.26 7.77 6.74
CA ILE A 107 -23.92 7.30 5.52
C ILE A 107 -25.27 8.00 5.35
N ALA A 108 -26.04 8.16 6.43
CA ALA A 108 -27.34 8.83 6.35
C ALA A 108 -27.23 10.31 5.96
N GLU A 109 -26.13 11.00 6.31
CA GLU A 109 -25.89 12.39 5.87
C GLU A 109 -25.42 12.45 4.41
N VAL A 110 -24.51 11.55 4.01
CA VAL A 110 -24.03 11.47 2.61
C VAL A 110 -25.17 11.19 1.65
N VAL A 111 -25.99 10.18 1.94
CA VAL A 111 -27.14 9.79 1.11
C VAL A 111 -28.17 10.92 0.99
N ALA A 112 -28.35 11.71 2.06
CA ALA A 112 -29.29 12.83 2.05
C ALA A 112 -28.83 14.01 1.20
N ALA A 113 -27.53 14.14 0.97
CA ALA A 113 -26.96 15.19 0.12
C ALA A 113 -27.05 14.85 -1.38
N GLN A 114 -27.41 13.61 -1.74
CA GLN A 114 -27.51 13.19 -3.14
C GLN A 114 -28.72 13.86 -3.82
N GLY A 115 -28.49 14.46 -4.99
CA GLY A 115 -29.53 15.07 -5.80
C GLY A 115 -30.57 14.05 -6.30
N GLU A 116 -31.75 14.54 -6.70
CA GLU A 116 -32.81 13.71 -7.29
C GLU A 116 -32.35 13.02 -8.59
N ASP A 117 -31.46 13.67 -9.34
CA ASP A 117 -30.81 13.16 -10.56
C ASP A 117 -29.75 12.08 -10.30
N GLY A 118 -29.37 11.85 -9.04
CA GLY A 118 -28.33 10.90 -8.64
C GLY A 118 -26.94 11.53 -8.47
N TYR A 119 -26.74 12.79 -8.82
CA TYR A 119 -25.46 13.47 -8.65
C TYR A 119 -25.14 13.72 -7.17
N LEU A 120 -23.90 13.47 -6.76
CA LEU A 120 -23.43 13.72 -5.40
C LEU A 120 -22.02 14.34 -5.38
N ASN A 121 -21.97 15.61 -5.01
CA ASN A 121 -20.74 16.34 -4.71
C ASN A 121 -21.11 17.59 -3.90
N THR A 122 -20.46 17.82 -2.77
CA THR A 122 -20.81 18.95 -1.90
C THR A 122 -20.34 20.29 -2.46
N PHE A 123 -19.26 20.32 -3.24
CA PHE A 123 -18.71 21.53 -3.87
C PHE A 123 -19.65 22.06 -4.96
N PHE A 124 -20.01 21.24 -5.95
CA PHE A 124 -20.89 21.56 -7.09
C PHE A 124 -22.38 21.37 -6.80
N SER A 125 -22.83 21.97 -5.70
CA SER A 125 -24.24 21.98 -5.30
C SER A 125 -24.74 23.41 -5.09
N GLY A 126 -26.06 23.61 -4.99
CA GLY A 126 -26.65 24.93 -4.82
C GLY A 126 -26.36 25.86 -6.01
N ASP A 127 -25.62 26.94 -5.77
CA ASP A 127 -25.28 27.97 -6.76
C ASP A 127 -24.30 27.51 -7.85
N LEU A 128 -23.58 26.41 -7.64
CA LEU A 128 -22.60 25.87 -8.59
C LEU A 128 -23.10 24.67 -9.41
N LEU A 129 -24.40 24.36 -9.36
CA LEU A 129 -24.98 23.22 -10.10
C LEU A 129 -24.72 23.29 -11.62
N ASN A 130 -24.66 24.50 -12.19
CA ASN A 130 -24.41 24.70 -13.61
C ASN A 130 -22.92 24.61 -14.00
N GLN A 131 -22.01 24.41 -13.04
CA GLN A 131 -20.57 24.29 -13.26
C GLN A 131 -20.07 22.84 -13.28
N ARG A 132 -20.94 21.86 -12.99
CA ARG A 132 -20.62 20.43 -13.00
C ARG A 132 -19.91 20.03 -14.30
N PHE A 133 -18.83 19.27 -14.17
CA PHE A 133 -17.98 18.70 -15.22
C PHE A 133 -17.39 19.71 -16.21
N ARG A 134 -17.30 21.00 -15.87
CA ARG A 134 -16.70 22.00 -16.77
C ARG A 134 -15.18 22.06 -16.69
N ASN A 135 -14.59 21.69 -15.55
CA ASN A 135 -13.14 21.68 -15.35
C ASN A 135 -12.69 20.35 -14.75
N LEU A 136 -12.84 19.30 -15.56
CA LEU A 136 -12.42 17.95 -15.23
C LEU A 136 -10.91 17.84 -14.93
N GLY A 137 -10.08 18.76 -15.42
CA GLY A 137 -8.62 18.71 -15.23
C GLY A 137 -8.13 18.99 -13.80
N GLY A 138 -8.94 19.63 -12.95
CA GLY A 138 -8.50 20.05 -11.62
C GLY A 138 -9.54 19.98 -10.49
N GLU A 139 -10.81 19.74 -10.78
CA GLU A 139 -11.89 19.89 -9.79
C GLU A 139 -12.39 18.57 -9.18
N HIS A 140 -11.80 17.42 -9.53
CA HIS A 140 -11.90 16.14 -8.81
C HIS A 140 -13.33 15.57 -8.65
N GLU A 141 -14.27 15.92 -9.52
CA GLU A 141 -15.65 15.41 -9.43
C GLU A 141 -15.74 13.89 -9.59
N LEU A 142 -15.01 13.31 -10.55
CA LEU A 142 -15.01 11.86 -10.76
C LEU A 142 -14.05 11.17 -9.78
N TYR A 143 -12.98 11.83 -9.34
CA TYR A 143 -12.14 11.34 -8.24
C TYR A 143 -12.95 11.13 -6.95
N CYS A 144 -13.76 12.11 -6.56
CA CYS A 144 -14.68 11.96 -5.43
C CYS A 144 -15.72 10.87 -5.66
N ALA A 145 -16.26 10.75 -6.89
CA ALA A 145 -17.19 9.68 -7.24
C ALA A 145 -16.56 8.29 -7.09
N GLY A 146 -15.33 8.11 -7.57
CA GLY A 146 -14.61 6.85 -7.46
C GLY A 146 -14.38 6.44 -6.00
N HIS A 147 -13.95 7.37 -5.14
CA HIS A 147 -13.82 7.08 -3.71
C HIS A 147 -15.15 6.77 -3.01
N LEU A 148 -16.27 7.40 -3.42
CA LEU A 148 -17.60 7.02 -2.95
C LEU A 148 -17.92 5.56 -3.34
N PHE A 149 -17.62 5.17 -4.57
CA PHE A 149 -17.90 3.81 -5.07
C PHE A 149 -17.07 2.77 -4.30
N GLN A 150 -15.79 3.03 -4.05
CA GLN A 150 -14.94 2.16 -3.21
C GLN A 150 -15.51 2.02 -1.79
N ALA A 151 -15.86 3.14 -1.14
CA ALA A 151 -16.46 3.13 0.20
C ALA A 151 -17.78 2.35 0.24
N ALA A 152 -18.62 2.51 -0.79
CA ALA A 152 -19.89 1.80 -0.92
C ALA A 152 -19.72 0.29 -1.07
N VAL A 153 -18.77 -0.14 -1.90
CA VAL A 153 -18.44 -1.56 -2.10
C VAL A 153 -17.86 -2.16 -0.82
N ALA A 154 -16.93 -1.46 -0.16
CA ALA A 154 -16.33 -1.90 1.11
C ALA A 154 -17.41 -2.07 2.19
N HIS A 155 -18.29 -1.08 2.35
CA HIS A 155 -19.40 -1.13 3.29
C HIS A 155 -20.33 -2.31 3.01
N TYR A 156 -20.77 -2.48 1.76
CA TYR A 156 -21.66 -3.58 1.38
C TYR A 156 -21.03 -4.97 1.64
N ARG A 157 -19.73 -5.13 1.36
CA ARG A 157 -19.01 -6.38 1.65
C ARG A 157 -18.86 -6.65 3.15
N ALA A 158 -18.67 -5.59 3.95
CA ALA A 158 -18.50 -5.70 5.39
C ALA A 158 -19.81 -6.00 6.15
N THR A 159 -20.87 -5.26 5.84
CA THR A 159 -22.13 -5.28 6.62
C THR A 159 -23.26 -6.00 5.92
N GLY A 160 -23.18 -6.10 4.60
CA GLY A 160 -24.26 -6.60 3.76
C GLY A 160 -25.38 -5.59 3.49
N GLU A 161 -25.26 -4.37 4.00
CA GLU A 161 -26.23 -3.29 3.82
C GLU A 161 -25.97 -2.50 2.53
N ASP A 162 -27.03 -2.23 1.78
CA ASP A 162 -26.97 -1.71 0.42
C ASP A 162 -27.27 -0.21 0.32
N LYS A 163 -27.56 0.48 1.42
CA LYS A 163 -27.97 1.90 1.41
C LYS A 163 -26.92 2.79 0.70
N LEU A 164 -25.65 2.66 1.07
CA LEU A 164 -24.55 3.38 0.44
C LEU A 164 -24.27 2.87 -0.98
N LEU A 165 -24.41 1.56 -1.23
CA LEU A 165 -24.26 0.96 -2.56
C LEU A 165 -25.29 1.49 -3.55
N ASN A 166 -26.56 1.58 -3.15
CA ASN A 166 -27.64 2.15 -3.95
C ASN A 166 -27.39 3.64 -4.26
N CYS A 167 -26.84 4.40 -3.30
CA CYS A 167 -26.41 5.78 -3.52
C CYS A 167 -25.29 5.85 -4.56
N ALA A 168 -24.26 5.02 -4.45
CA ALA A 168 -23.18 4.92 -5.42
C ALA A 168 -23.69 4.54 -6.82
N CYS A 169 -24.57 3.54 -6.93
CA CYS A 169 -25.18 3.13 -8.20
C CYS A 169 -25.97 4.27 -8.86
N ARG A 170 -26.78 5.02 -8.12
CA ARG A 170 -27.50 6.19 -8.68
C ARG A 170 -26.55 7.23 -9.27
N TYR A 171 -25.39 7.45 -8.64
CA TYR A 171 -24.41 8.38 -9.18
C TYR A 171 -23.67 7.78 -10.38
N ALA A 172 -23.31 6.50 -10.34
CA ALA A 172 -22.74 5.80 -11.49
C ALA A 172 -23.68 5.79 -12.70
N ASP A 173 -24.98 5.56 -12.50
CA ASP A 173 -26.02 5.62 -13.54
C ASP A 173 -26.13 7.03 -14.15
N TYR A 174 -26.05 8.08 -13.31
CA TYR A 174 -25.95 9.46 -13.78
C TYR A 174 -24.71 9.65 -14.68
N LEU A 175 -23.54 9.15 -14.27
CA LEU A 175 -22.30 9.25 -15.05
C LEU A 175 -22.40 8.47 -16.37
N VAL A 176 -22.97 7.26 -16.36
CA VAL A 176 -23.24 6.46 -17.57
C VAL A 176 -24.17 7.23 -18.53
N GLY A 177 -25.16 7.95 -18.01
CA GLY A 177 -26.04 8.79 -18.81
C GLY A 177 -25.34 10.00 -19.45
N TYR A 178 -24.31 10.54 -18.77
CA TYR A 178 -23.66 11.80 -19.14
C TYR A 178 -22.41 11.61 -20.02
N PHE A 179 -21.52 10.68 -19.68
CA PHE A 179 -20.25 10.45 -20.35
C PHE A 179 -20.32 9.31 -21.38
N GLY A 180 -19.52 9.42 -22.45
CA GLY A 180 -19.39 8.38 -23.48
C GLY A 180 -18.91 8.93 -24.81
N TYR A 181 -18.59 8.04 -25.75
CA TYR A 181 -18.07 8.40 -27.07
C TYR A 181 -19.04 9.24 -27.91
N ASP A 182 -20.35 9.03 -27.76
CA ASP A 182 -21.44 9.73 -28.42
C ASP A 182 -22.14 10.78 -27.52
N LYS A 183 -21.59 11.02 -26.33
CA LYS A 183 -22.15 11.91 -25.29
C LYS A 183 -21.15 13.00 -24.92
N HIS A 184 -21.18 13.50 -23.68
CA HIS A 184 -20.17 14.43 -23.20
C HIS A 184 -18.82 13.72 -23.11
N GLN A 185 -17.83 14.26 -23.81
CA GLN A 185 -16.48 13.70 -23.81
C GLN A 185 -15.59 14.41 -22.79
N GLY A 186 -14.89 13.63 -21.96
CA GLY A 186 -13.96 14.13 -20.97
C GLY A 186 -13.49 13.05 -20.01
N VAL A 187 -12.43 13.34 -19.27
CA VAL A 187 -11.90 12.48 -18.21
C VAL A 187 -11.35 13.37 -17.10
N ASP A 188 -11.44 12.90 -15.85
CA ASP A 188 -10.90 13.61 -14.70
C ASP A 188 -9.38 13.69 -14.80
N GLY A 189 -8.81 14.80 -14.32
CA GLY A 189 -7.38 14.99 -14.21
C GLY A 189 -6.74 14.06 -13.18
N HIS A 190 -7.54 13.45 -12.27
CA HIS A 190 -7.10 12.52 -11.24
C HIS A 190 -7.83 11.15 -11.39
N PRO A 191 -7.18 10.12 -11.97
CA PRO A 191 -7.70 8.76 -12.08
C PRO A 191 -8.02 8.15 -10.71
N GLU A 192 -9.11 7.40 -10.62
CA GLU A 192 -9.62 6.67 -9.43
C GLU A 192 -10.94 6.00 -9.82
N VAL A 193 -11.79 6.75 -10.56
CA VAL A 193 -13.12 6.31 -11.00
C VAL A 193 -13.06 5.06 -11.86
N GLU A 194 -11.99 4.85 -12.62
CA GLU A 194 -11.81 3.71 -13.52
C GLU A 194 -11.78 2.39 -12.74
N MET A 195 -10.91 2.27 -11.73
CA MET A 195 -10.85 1.06 -10.90
C MET A 195 -12.10 0.90 -10.04
N ALA A 196 -12.68 2.02 -9.59
CA ALA A 196 -13.87 2.00 -8.74
C ALA A 196 -15.13 1.55 -9.49
N LEU A 197 -15.27 1.92 -10.76
CA LEU A 197 -16.35 1.44 -11.64
C LEU A 197 -16.24 -0.07 -11.90
N VAL A 198 -15.03 -0.60 -12.06
CA VAL A 198 -14.84 -2.06 -12.20
C VAL A 198 -15.23 -2.79 -10.90
N GLU A 199 -14.86 -2.26 -9.74
CA GLU A 199 -15.31 -2.81 -8.44
C GLU A 199 -16.84 -2.73 -8.24
N LEU A 200 -17.46 -1.65 -8.72
CA LEU A 200 -18.92 -1.50 -8.70
C LEU A 200 -19.59 -2.49 -9.65
N TYR A 201 -19.01 -2.73 -10.84
CA TYR A 201 -19.43 -3.80 -11.76
C TYR A 201 -19.37 -5.16 -11.08
N ARG A 202 -18.25 -5.52 -10.45
CA ARG A 202 -18.10 -6.79 -9.71
C ARG A 202 -19.17 -7.00 -8.64
N SER A 203 -19.62 -5.92 -8.01
CA SER A 203 -20.59 -5.96 -6.91
C SER A 203 -22.05 -5.98 -7.37
N THR A 204 -22.33 -5.56 -8.61
CA THR A 204 -23.70 -5.34 -9.11
C THR A 204 -24.05 -6.15 -10.35
N GLY A 205 -23.05 -6.60 -11.11
CA GLY A 205 -23.21 -7.20 -12.44
C GLY A 205 -23.63 -6.22 -13.54
N ASN A 206 -23.72 -4.91 -13.26
CA ASN A 206 -24.14 -3.93 -14.25
C ASN A 206 -22.99 -3.58 -15.21
N LYS A 207 -23.00 -4.20 -16.40
CA LYS A 207 -21.96 -4.05 -17.41
C LYS A 207 -21.73 -2.60 -17.86
N SER A 208 -22.72 -1.72 -17.76
CA SER A 208 -22.55 -0.32 -18.16
C SER A 208 -21.47 0.42 -17.35
N TYR A 209 -21.20 0.00 -16.11
CA TYR A 209 -20.11 0.54 -15.31
C TYR A 209 -18.74 0.12 -15.85
N LEU A 210 -18.61 -1.13 -16.30
CA LEU A 210 -17.40 -1.65 -16.94
C LEU A 210 -17.14 -0.95 -18.28
N ASP A 211 -18.19 -0.73 -19.07
CA ASP A 211 -18.09 -0.02 -20.35
C ASP A 211 -17.69 1.46 -20.12
N LEU A 212 -18.18 2.10 -19.05
CA LEU A 212 -17.77 3.46 -18.69
C LEU A 212 -16.31 3.52 -18.19
N ALA A 213 -15.85 2.50 -17.46
CA ALA A 213 -14.44 2.40 -17.06
C ALA A 213 -13.52 2.31 -18.28
N GLU A 214 -13.88 1.49 -19.28
CA GLU A 214 -13.16 1.41 -20.57
C GLU A 214 -13.09 2.78 -21.24
N TYR A 215 -14.21 3.48 -21.31
CA TYR A 215 -14.28 4.81 -21.90
C TYR A 215 -13.25 5.75 -21.27
N PHE A 216 -13.20 5.87 -19.94
CA PHE A 216 -12.24 6.74 -19.27
C PHE A 216 -10.78 6.30 -19.46
N LEU A 217 -10.50 4.99 -19.42
CA LEU A 217 -9.17 4.46 -19.72
C LEU A 217 -8.73 4.80 -21.17
N SER A 218 -9.68 4.77 -22.12
CA SER A 218 -9.44 5.13 -23.51
C SER A 218 -9.09 6.63 -23.65
N GLN A 219 -9.76 7.51 -22.90
CA GLN A 219 -9.50 8.95 -22.92
C GLN A 219 -8.10 9.29 -22.42
N TRP A 220 -7.58 8.48 -21.48
CA TRP A 220 -6.19 8.55 -21.04
C TRP A 220 -5.18 7.99 -22.04
N GLY A 221 -5.63 7.40 -23.16
CA GLY A 221 -4.79 6.70 -24.12
C GLY A 221 -4.04 5.54 -23.47
N PHE A 222 -4.65 4.84 -22.51
CA PHE A 222 -3.93 3.91 -21.62
C PHE A 222 -3.12 2.86 -22.38
N LYS A 223 -3.72 2.25 -23.42
CA LYS A 223 -3.09 1.22 -24.26
C LYS A 223 -1.79 1.69 -24.93
N ASP A 224 -1.73 2.98 -25.29
CA ASP A 224 -0.63 3.58 -26.05
C ASP A 224 0.48 4.16 -25.17
N LYS A 225 0.29 4.21 -23.84
CA LYS A 225 1.30 4.74 -22.91
C LYS A 225 2.56 3.88 -22.93
N GLN A 226 3.70 4.48 -23.28
CA GLN A 226 4.96 3.76 -23.42
C GLN A 226 5.73 3.62 -22.09
N TRP A 227 5.53 4.55 -21.16
CA TRP A 227 6.19 4.59 -19.85
C TRP A 227 5.27 5.26 -18.81
N ILE A 228 5.56 5.05 -17.52
CA ILE A 228 4.81 5.67 -16.42
C ILE A 228 5.31 7.11 -16.23
N ALA A 229 4.40 8.09 -16.15
CA ALA A 229 4.74 9.51 -16.12
C ALA A 229 3.64 10.36 -15.46
N GLY A 230 3.98 11.61 -15.15
CA GLY A 230 3.08 12.56 -14.49
C GLY A 230 3.08 12.40 -12.98
N HIS A 231 1.97 12.77 -12.33
CA HIS A 231 1.78 12.61 -10.90
C HIS A 231 1.78 11.13 -10.49
N ALA A 232 2.51 10.77 -9.44
CA ALA A 232 2.76 9.38 -9.04
C ALA A 232 1.48 8.59 -8.70
N VAL A 233 0.63 9.12 -7.81
CA VAL A 233 -0.66 8.49 -7.43
C VAL A 233 -1.58 8.30 -8.62
N ARG A 234 -1.80 9.36 -9.40
CA ARG A 234 -2.64 9.34 -10.62
C ARG A 234 -2.24 8.23 -11.58
N ALA A 235 -0.94 8.10 -11.84
CA ALA A 235 -0.42 7.08 -12.73
C ALA A 235 -0.68 5.67 -12.20
N LEU A 236 -0.49 5.43 -10.90
CA LEU A 236 -0.71 4.12 -10.29
C LEU A 236 -2.18 3.75 -10.14
N TYR A 237 -3.08 4.70 -9.85
CA TYR A 237 -4.53 4.46 -9.86
C TYR A 237 -5.04 4.15 -11.26
N LEU A 238 -4.52 4.83 -12.28
CA LEU A 238 -4.82 4.49 -13.67
C LEU A 238 -4.32 3.08 -14.03
N CYS A 239 -3.11 2.71 -13.62
CA CYS A 239 -2.58 1.35 -13.81
C CYS A 239 -3.43 0.29 -13.08
N ALA A 240 -3.91 0.58 -11.86
CA ALA A 240 -4.82 -0.29 -11.14
C ALA A 240 -6.15 -0.47 -11.89
N GLY A 241 -6.73 0.61 -12.44
CA GLY A 241 -7.93 0.54 -13.27
C GLY A 241 -7.73 -0.25 -14.57
N GLY A 242 -6.60 -0.06 -15.24
CA GLY A 242 -6.23 -0.84 -16.42
C GLY A 242 -6.05 -2.33 -16.13
N ALA A 243 -5.45 -2.66 -14.98
CA ALA A 243 -5.30 -4.05 -14.53
C ALA A 243 -6.64 -4.67 -14.16
N ASP A 244 -7.52 -3.93 -13.48
CA ASP A 244 -8.88 -4.36 -13.18
C ASP A 244 -9.69 -4.62 -14.45
N TYR A 245 -9.64 -3.72 -15.43
CA TYR A 245 -10.31 -3.91 -16.71
C TYR A 245 -9.79 -5.14 -17.48
N PHE A 246 -8.46 -5.35 -17.49
CA PHE A 246 -7.87 -6.55 -18.08
C PHE A 246 -8.32 -7.83 -17.36
N ALA A 247 -8.36 -7.81 -16.03
CA ALA A 247 -8.79 -8.95 -15.22
C ALA A 247 -10.24 -9.38 -15.53
N GLU A 248 -11.12 -8.45 -15.88
CA GLU A 248 -12.49 -8.76 -16.30
C GLU A 248 -12.61 -9.19 -17.76
N THR A 249 -11.91 -8.52 -18.67
CA THR A 249 -12.16 -8.64 -20.12
C THR A 249 -11.20 -9.55 -20.85
N GLY A 250 -9.97 -9.69 -20.35
CA GLY A 250 -8.88 -10.37 -21.03
C GLY A 250 -8.38 -9.66 -22.28
N ASP A 251 -8.67 -8.35 -22.45
CA ASP A 251 -8.21 -7.59 -23.61
C ASP A 251 -6.66 -7.53 -23.63
N PRO A 252 -6.00 -8.18 -24.61
CA PRO A 252 -4.54 -8.28 -24.64
C PRO A 252 -3.84 -6.93 -24.77
N ALA A 253 -4.49 -5.90 -25.30
CA ALA A 253 -3.89 -4.57 -25.42
C ALA A 253 -3.76 -3.89 -24.04
N TYR A 254 -4.75 -4.06 -23.16
CA TYR A 254 -4.68 -3.60 -21.78
C TYR A 254 -3.66 -4.42 -20.98
N GLY A 255 -3.64 -5.75 -21.15
CA GLY A 255 -2.65 -6.64 -20.54
C GLY A 255 -1.20 -6.26 -20.91
N ALA A 256 -0.93 -6.01 -22.19
CA ALA A 256 0.38 -5.56 -22.65
C ALA A 256 0.76 -4.17 -22.10
N ALA A 257 -0.20 -3.27 -21.91
CA ALA A 257 0.03 -1.95 -21.36
C ALA A 257 0.39 -1.99 -19.86
N VAL A 258 -0.37 -2.73 -19.04
CA VAL A 258 -0.08 -2.84 -17.59
C VAL A 258 1.29 -3.46 -17.35
N GLU A 259 1.65 -4.51 -18.10
CA GLU A 259 2.96 -5.16 -18.01
C GLU A 259 4.11 -4.21 -18.41
N ARG A 260 3.96 -3.44 -19.51
CA ARG A 260 4.97 -2.44 -19.87
C ARG A 260 5.16 -1.39 -18.78
N LEU A 261 4.06 -0.83 -18.27
CA LEU A 261 4.11 0.25 -17.28
C LEU A 261 4.67 -0.25 -15.95
N TRP A 262 4.35 -1.49 -15.56
CA TRP A 262 4.95 -2.12 -14.38
C TRP A 262 6.46 -2.33 -14.53
N ASN A 263 6.92 -2.78 -15.70
CA ASN A 263 8.35 -2.94 -15.95
C ASN A 263 9.09 -1.60 -15.94
N ASP A 264 8.55 -0.54 -16.57
CA ASP A 264 9.18 0.79 -16.55
C ASP A 264 9.26 1.37 -15.12
N LEU A 265 8.19 1.21 -14.33
CA LEU A 265 8.15 1.57 -12.91
C LEU A 265 9.26 0.87 -12.12
N THR A 266 9.25 -0.46 -12.10
CA THR A 266 10.06 -1.26 -11.18
C THR A 266 11.53 -1.34 -11.57
N LEU A 267 11.85 -1.22 -12.86
CA LEU A 267 13.22 -1.34 -13.35
C LEU A 267 13.96 0.00 -13.46
N SER A 268 13.27 1.13 -13.32
CA SER A 268 13.93 2.43 -13.51
C SER A 268 13.44 3.60 -12.66
N ARG A 269 12.28 3.53 -12.00
CA ARG A 269 11.67 4.72 -11.35
C ARG A 269 11.21 4.51 -9.91
N MET A 270 11.47 3.35 -9.33
CA MET A 270 11.03 3.01 -7.97
C MET A 270 12.20 3.05 -6.98
N TYR A 271 11.96 3.62 -5.80
CA TYR A 271 12.93 3.63 -4.71
C TYR A 271 13.06 2.25 -4.04
N VAL A 272 14.19 1.99 -3.38
CA VAL A 272 14.44 0.72 -2.65
C VAL A 272 13.39 0.43 -1.56
N THR A 273 12.72 1.47 -1.06
CA THR A 273 11.62 1.40 -0.09
C THR A 273 10.27 1.02 -0.72
N GLY A 274 10.19 0.85 -2.04
CA GLY A 274 8.92 0.70 -2.78
C GLY A 274 8.15 2.02 -2.94
N GLY A 275 8.72 3.14 -2.48
CA GLY A 275 8.21 4.49 -2.72
C GLY A 275 8.38 4.92 -4.18
N PHE A 276 7.56 5.88 -4.61
CA PHE A 276 7.46 6.30 -6.00
C PHE A 276 7.14 7.80 -6.14
N GLY A 277 7.69 8.45 -7.17
CA GLY A 277 7.63 9.90 -7.37
C GLY A 277 8.89 10.59 -6.85
N SER A 278 9.74 11.08 -7.74
CA SER A 278 11.05 11.64 -7.41
C SER A 278 11.11 13.16 -7.43
N ARG A 279 10.06 13.85 -7.87
CA ARG A 279 10.01 15.31 -7.99
C ARG A 279 8.92 15.91 -7.11
N TYR A 280 9.27 16.97 -6.40
CA TYR A 280 8.30 17.79 -5.65
C TYR A 280 7.31 18.51 -6.56
N GLU A 281 7.80 19.09 -7.66
CA GLU A 281 6.94 19.77 -8.62
C GLU A 281 6.00 18.77 -9.28
N GLY A 282 4.70 19.00 -9.09
CA GLY A 282 3.64 18.13 -9.62
C GLY A 282 3.54 16.76 -8.94
N GLU A 283 4.24 16.54 -7.81
CA GLU A 283 4.22 15.25 -7.09
C GLU A 283 4.58 14.09 -8.03
N ALA A 284 5.56 14.38 -8.88
CA ALA A 284 5.70 13.75 -10.18
C ALA A 284 6.82 12.71 -10.23
N ILE A 285 6.68 11.88 -11.25
CA ILE A 285 7.64 10.86 -11.65
C ILE A 285 8.74 11.54 -12.47
N GLY A 286 9.99 11.42 -12.02
CA GLY A 286 11.15 11.89 -12.77
C GLY A 286 11.54 10.97 -13.94
N GLU A 287 12.65 11.29 -14.59
CA GLU A 287 13.23 10.48 -15.66
C GLU A 287 13.62 9.07 -15.18
N PRO A 288 13.80 8.09 -16.08
CA PRO A 288 14.42 6.82 -15.72
C PRO A 288 15.73 7.05 -14.96
N TYR A 289 15.89 6.37 -13.83
CA TYR A 289 17.04 6.43 -12.93
C TYR A 289 17.22 7.77 -12.18
N GLU A 290 16.26 8.69 -12.26
CA GLU A 290 16.20 9.90 -11.42
C GLU A 290 15.58 9.58 -10.06
N LEU A 291 16.41 9.19 -9.10
CA LEU A 291 16.01 8.79 -7.74
C LEU A 291 16.81 9.55 -6.67
N PRO A 292 16.63 10.88 -6.53
CA PRO A 292 17.28 11.66 -5.48
C PRO A 292 16.77 11.22 -4.10
N ASN A 293 17.64 11.16 -3.09
CA ASN A 293 17.27 10.65 -1.75
C ASN A 293 16.64 11.72 -0.86
N GLU A 294 17.32 12.86 -0.68
CA GLU A 294 16.84 13.96 0.18
C GLU A 294 15.61 14.66 -0.44
N ARG A 295 15.56 14.70 -1.77
CA ARG A 295 14.47 15.33 -2.53
C ARG A 295 13.42 14.34 -3.02
N ALA A 296 13.47 13.09 -2.58
CA ALA A 296 12.43 12.12 -2.91
C ALA A 296 11.07 12.66 -2.44
N TYR A 297 10.08 12.66 -3.34
CA TYR A 297 8.70 12.95 -2.96
C TYR A 297 8.11 11.72 -2.28
N ALA A 298 8.15 10.58 -2.96
CA ALA A 298 7.80 9.26 -2.44
C ALA A 298 6.54 9.30 -1.55
N GLU A 299 5.45 9.80 -2.12
CA GLU A 299 4.21 10.04 -1.38
C GLU A 299 3.68 8.75 -0.75
N THR A 300 3.14 8.82 0.47
CA THR A 300 2.50 7.67 1.12
C THR A 300 1.34 7.11 0.27
N CYS A 301 0.52 7.97 -0.34
CA CYS A 301 -0.53 7.52 -1.27
C CYS A 301 0.04 6.78 -2.50
N ALA A 302 1.21 7.17 -3.00
CA ALA A 302 1.84 6.49 -4.12
C ALA A 302 2.36 5.11 -3.72
N ALA A 303 2.91 4.97 -2.51
CA ALA A 303 3.30 3.66 -1.97
C ALA A 303 2.08 2.73 -1.77
N ILE A 304 0.95 3.27 -1.29
CA ILE A 304 -0.31 2.53 -1.16
C ILE A 304 -0.83 2.09 -2.54
N ALA A 305 -0.85 3.02 -3.51
CA ALA A 305 -1.24 2.72 -4.88
C ALA A 305 -0.34 1.66 -5.53
N ASN A 306 0.96 1.66 -5.20
CA ASN A 306 1.91 0.66 -5.67
C ASN A 306 1.60 -0.74 -5.11
N ALA A 307 1.25 -0.84 -3.82
CA ALA A 307 0.79 -2.09 -3.22
C ALA A 307 -0.52 -2.57 -3.87
N MET A 308 -1.48 -1.67 -4.11
CA MET A 308 -2.74 -1.97 -4.79
C MET A 308 -2.54 -2.45 -6.25
N PHE A 309 -1.60 -1.86 -6.98
CA PHE A 309 -1.29 -2.25 -8.35
C PHE A 309 -0.61 -3.62 -8.40
N ASN A 310 0.41 -3.85 -7.56
CA ASN A 310 1.07 -5.15 -7.48
C ASN A 310 0.13 -6.28 -7.06
N TYR A 311 -0.81 -6.00 -6.15
CA TYR A 311 -1.83 -6.97 -5.76
C TYR A 311 -2.68 -7.41 -6.96
N ARG A 312 -3.14 -6.49 -7.81
CA ARG A 312 -3.87 -6.84 -9.05
C ARG A 312 -3.03 -7.67 -10.01
N MET A 313 -1.77 -7.28 -10.23
CA MET A 313 -0.84 -8.02 -11.09
C MET A 313 -0.57 -9.44 -10.56
N LEU A 314 -0.51 -9.60 -9.24
CA LEU A 314 -0.44 -10.90 -8.57
C LEU A 314 -1.71 -11.72 -8.83
N ALA A 315 -2.90 -11.13 -8.72
CA ALA A 315 -4.16 -11.82 -9.04
C ALA A 315 -4.20 -12.35 -10.48
N ILE A 316 -3.77 -11.52 -11.42
CA ILE A 316 -3.74 -11.83 -12.85
C ILE A 316 -2.81 -13.01 -13.14
N SER A 317 -1.58 -12.98 -12.62
CA SER A 317 -0.50 -13.86 -13.09
C SER A 317 -0.13 -15.01 -12.15
N GLY A 318 -0.31 -14.80 -10.84
CA GLY A 318 0.27 -15.65 -9.78
C GLY A 318 1.80 -15.59 -9.69
N GLU A 319 2.46 -14.58 -10.27
CA GLU A 319 3.92 -14.44 -10.19
C GLU A 319 4.37 -13.75 -8.89
N GLY A 320 5.35 -14.35 -8.21
CA GLY A 320 5.88 -13.88 -6.93
C GLY A 320 6.58 -12.52 -6.98
N LYS A 321 7.08 -12.09 -8.15
CA LYS A 321 7.70 -10.75 -8.32
C LYS A 321 6.75 -9.61 -7.92
N TYR A 322 5.44 -9.79 -8.15
CA TYR A 322 4.43 -8.81 -7.76
C TYR A 322 4.22 -8.79 -6.25
N ALA A 323 4.18 -9.99 -5.63
CA ALA A 323 4.09 -10.10 -4.18
C ALA A 323 5.35 -9.56 -3.47
N ASP A 324 6.53 -9.63 -4.10
CA ASP A 324 7.77 -9.05 -3.58
C ASP A 324 7.73 -7.52 -3.55
N GLU A 325 7.27 -6.87 -4.62
CA GLU A 325 7.14 -5.41 -4.63
C GLU A 325 5.97 -4.91 -3.78
N MET A 326 4.90 -5.71 -3.66
CA MET A 326 3.84 -5.49 -2.67
C MET A 326 4.39 -5.53 -1.24
N GLU A 327 5.17 -6.56 -0.87
CA GLU A 327 5.84 -6.66 0.44
C GLU A 327 6.79 -5.48 0.67
N ARG A 328 7.62 -5.12 -0.32
CA ARG A 328 8.54 -3.98 -0.23
C ARG A 328 7.80 -2.69 0.08
N ALA A 329 6.73 -2.39 -0.67
CA ALA A 329 5.92 -1.20 -0.45
C ALA A 329 5.27 -1.21 0.94
N LEU A 330 4.63 -2.33 1.32
CA LEU A 330 3.92 -2.45 2.59
C LEU A 330 4.84 -2.29 3.80
N TYR A 331 5.97 -2.99 3.85
CA TYR A 331 6.88 -3.02 5.00
C TYR A 331 7.81 -1.80 5.09
N ASN A 332 7.84 -0.94 4.06
CA ASN A 332 8.72 0.23 4.02
C ASN A 332 7.95 1.50 3.64
N GLY A 333 7.77 1.76 2.34
CA GLY A 333 7.22 3.03 1.83
C GLY A 333 5.82 3.37 2.36
N VAL A 334 4.95 2.37 2.57
CA VAL A 334 3.62 2.57 3.13
C VAL A 334 3.74 2.92 4.61
N ILE A 335 4.21 2.00 5.46
CA ILE A 335 4.18 2.19 6.92
C ILE A 335 5.17 3.23 7.43
N SER A 336 6.17 3.64 6.64
CA SER A 336 6.97 4.84 6.97
C SER A 336 6.10 6.10 7.03
N GLY A 337 4.99 6.11 6.30
CA GLY A 337 4.02 7.20 6.23
C GLY A 337 3.21 7.45 7.49
N VAL A 338 3.30 6.59 8.51
CA VAL A 338 2.53 6.72 9.75
C VAL A 338 3.42 6.46 10.97
N SER A 339 3.22 7.24 12.03
CA SER A 339 3.89 7.05 13.32
C SER A 339 3.51 5.70 13.92
N LEU A 340 4.36 5.15 14.80
CA LEU A 340 4.06 3.91 15.51
C LEU A 340 2.79 4.00 16.39
N GLU A 341 2.44 5.21 16.83
CA GLU A 341 1.19 5.48 17.58
C GLU A 341 -0.05 5.53 16.68
N GLY A 342 0.11 5.62 15.36
CA GLY A 342 -1.01 5.63 14.40
C GLY A 342 -1.69 6.98 14.15
N ILE A 343 -1.20 8.09 14.72
CA ILE A 343 -1.91 9.39 14.71
C ILE A 343 -1.18 10.53 13.96
N ALA A 344 0.10 10.37 13.64
CA ALA A 344 0.86 11.35 12.87
C ALA A 344 1.38 10.71 11.58
N TYR A 345 1.40 11.48 10.49
CA TYR A 345 1.66 10.98 9.15
C TYR A 345 2.75 11.76 8.44
N PHE A 346 3.41 11.12 7.48
CA PHE A 346 4.14 11.83 6.45
C PHE A 346 3.28 11.98 5.20
N TYR A 347 3.48 13.11 4.50
CA TYR A 347 3.06 13.22 3.12
C TYR A 347 4.16 12.64 2.23
N GLN A 348 5.38 13.15 2.39
CA GLN A 348 6.58 12.72 1.66
C GLN A 348 7.45 11.80 2.51
N ASN A 349 8.02 10.76 1.91
CA ASN A 349 8.85 9.76 2.59
C ASN A 349 10.27 9.77 2.02
N PRO A 350 11.12 10.74 2.42
CA PRO A 350 12.47 10.85 1.86
C PRO A 350 13.36 9.68 2.27
N LEU A 351 14.43 9.44 1.51
CA LEU A 351 15.45 8.43 1.81
C LEU A 351 16.70 9.02 2.48
N ALA A 352 16.73 10.34 2.63
CA ALA A 352 17.66 11.05 3.47
C ALA A 352 16.97 12.29 4.06
N ASN A 353 17.23 12.61 5.32
CA ASN A 353 16.75 13.83 5.95
C ASN A 353 17.91 14.52 6.68
N TYR A 354 18.06 15.81 6.45
CA TYR A 354 19.04 16.66 7.15
C TYR A 354 18.43 18.03 7.49
N ARG A 355 17.11 18.03 7.67
CA ARG A 355 16.27 19.21 7.84
C ARG A 355 15.33 18.96 9.01
N ASP A 356 14.67 20.04 9.45
CA ASP A 356 13.59 19.93 10.43
C ASP A 356 12.30 19.44 9.75
N TYR A 357 12.20 18.12 9.58
CA TYR A 357 11.08 17.44 8.95
C TYR A 357 10.65 16.24 9.79
N GLN A 358 9.36 16.19 10.15
CA GLN A 358 8.76 15.16 11.00
C GLN A 358 7.29 14.93 10.62
N ARG A 359 6.71 13.83 11.11
CA ARG A 359 5.30 13.50 10.88
C ARG A 359 4.37 14.54 11.51
N ARG A 360 3.19 14.72 10.93
CA ARG A 360 2.14 15.66 11.39
C ARG A 360 0.79 14.98 11.46
N GLU A 361 -0.06 15.39 12.40
CA GLU A 361 -1.42 14.84 12.54
C GLU A 361 -2.36 15.27 11.39
N TRP A 362 -2.12 16.45 10.79
CA TRP A 362 -3.01 17.03 9.79
C TRP A 362 -2.27 17.86 8.72
N PHE A 363 -2.88 17.94 7.54
CA PHE A 363 -2.41 18.65 6.35
C PHE A 363 -3.59 19.35 5.66
N ASP A 364 -3.33 20.43 4.90
CA ASP A 364 -4.39 21.08 4.10
C ASP A 364 -4.93 20.15 2.99
N CYS A 365 -4.08 19.26 2.47
CA CYS A 365 -4.45 18.13 1.63
C CYS A 365 -4.33 16.84 2.44
N THR A 366 -5.46 16.27 2.85
CA THR A 366 -5.53 15.15 3.81
C THR A 366 -5.56 13.77 3.16
N CYS A 367 -5.03 13.64 1.95
CA CYS A 367 -5.04 12.37 1.21
C CYS A 367 -4.27 11.27 1.95
N CYS A 368 -3.07 11.54 2.48
CA CYS A 368 -2.23 10.53 3.12
C CYS A 368 -2.84 9.92 4.40
N PRO A 369 -3.31 10.72 5.38
CA PRO A 369 -3.98 10.16 6.57
C PRO A 369 -5.20 9.30 6.23
N THR A 370 -6.06 9.79 5.32
CA THR A 370 -7.29 9.08 4.94
C THR A 370 -7.02 7.81 4.14
N ASN A 371 -5.98 7.80 3.31
CA ASN A 371 -5.57 6.61 2.56
C ASN A 371 -4.88 5.57 3.46
N MET A 372 -4.11 6.02 4.46
CA MET A 372 -3.44 5.15 5.42
C MET A 372 -4.44 4.33 6.24
N VAL A 373 -5.52 4.95 6.75
CA VAL A 373 -6.48 4.23 7.61
C VAL A 373 -7.17 3.07 6.89
N ARG A 374 -7.51 3.24 5.60
CA ARG A 374 -8.08 2.14 4.79
C ARG A 374 -7.03 1.09 4.41
N MET A 375 -5.79 1.50 4.14
CA MET A 375 -4.71 0.57 3.83
C MET A 375 -4.46 -0.38 5.01
N LEU A 376 -4.27 0.16 6.22
CA LEU A 376 -3.99 -0.68 7.40
C LEU A 376 -5.15 -1.62 7.73
N ALA A 377 -6.40 -1.17 7.60
CA ALA A 377 -7.58 -2.02 7.78
C ALA A 377 -7.69 -3.14 6.72
N SER A 378 -7.10 -2.96 5.54
CA SER A 378 -7.19 -3.92 4.42
C SER A 378 -6.13 -5.02 4.42
N VAL A 379 -5.07 -4.90 5.22
CA VAL A 379 -3.91 -5.83 5.26
C VAL A 379 -4.30 -7.32 5.28
N PRO A 380 -5.31 -7.79 6.04
CA PRO A 380 -5.65 -9.22 6.06
C PRO A 380 -5.98 -9.80 4.67
N GLY A 381 -6.54 -8.98 3.77
CA GLY A 381 -6.86 -9.39 2.40
C GLY A 381 -5.63 -9.65 1.51
N TYR A 382 -4.45 -9.15 1.90
CA TYR A 382 -3.20 -9.31 1.15
C TYR A 382 -2.44 -10.60 1.52
N MET A 383 -2.88 -11.31 2.57
CA MET A 383 -2.15 -12.46 3.11
C MET A 383 -2.24 -13.70 2.22
N TYR A 384 -3.40 -13.96 1.62
CA TYR A 384 -3.71 -15.21 0.93
C TYR A 384 -4.54 -15.03 -0.35
N SER A 385 -4.42 -15.99 -1.27
CA SER A 385 -5.36 -16.20 -2.37
C SER A 385 -5.73 -17.67 -2.54
N ILE A 386 -6.78 -17.92 -3.33
CA ILE A 386 -7.19 -19.25 -3.77
C ILE A 386 -7.14 -19.31 -5.30
N SER A 387 -6.60 -20.39 -5.86
CA SER A 387 -6.78 -20.75 -7.27
C SER A 387 -7.54 -22.06 -7.39
N ASP A 388 -7.77 -22.54 -8.61
CA ASP A 388 -8.36 -23.88 -8.83
C ASP A 388 -7.43 -25.00 -8.34
N GLU A 389 -6.13 -24.71 -8.23
CA GLU A 389 -5.08 -25.65 -7.82
C GLU A 389 -4.94 -25.74 -6.30
N GLY A 390 -5.25 -24.67 -5.57
CA GLY A 390 -5.20 -24.66 -4.11
C GLY A 390 -4.97 -23.28 -3.49
N VAL A 391 -4.17 -23.24 -2.42
CA VAL A 391 -4.03 -22.08 -1.52
C VAL A 391 -2.69 -21.41 -1.73
N TRP A 392 -2.68 -20.08 -1.81
CA TRP A 392 -1.48 -19.28 -1.99
C TRP A 392 -1.21 -18.43 -0.76
N VAL A 393 0.01 -18.52 -0.23
CA VAL A 393 0.49 -17.73 0.93
C VAL A 393 1.44 -16.66 0.42
N HIS A 394 0.99 -15.40 0.46
CA HIS A 394 1.74 -14.27 -0.06
C HIS A 394 2.56 -13.58 1.03
N LEU A 395 1.96 -13.27 2.17
CA LEU A 395 2.61 -12.58 3.28
C LEU A 395 2.67 -13.49 4.51
N PHE A 396 3.65 -13.23 5.38
CA PHE A 396 3.93 -14.03 6.57
C PHE A 396 3.71 -13.20 7.83
N ASP A 397 2.75 -13.62 8.65
CA ASP A 397 2.46 -13.06 9.98
C ASP A 397 1.56 -14.04 10.73
N ASN A 398 1.42 -13.86 12.05
CA ASN A 398 0.51 -14.63 12.88
C ASN A 398 -0.93 -14.40 12.43
N SER A 399 -1.55 -15.43 11.85
CA SER A 399 -2.89 -15.30 11.29
C SER A 399 -3.57 -16.66 11.13
N LYS A 400 -4.90 -16.65 11.00
CA LYS A 400 -5.69 -17.82 10.65
C LYS A 400 -6.70 -17.45 9.57
N VAL A 401 -6.55 -18.04 8.39
CA VAL A 401 -7.58 -17.98 7.35
C VAL A 401 -8.58 -19.12 7.53
N THR A 402 -9.88 -18.83 7.46
CA THR A 402 -10.96 -19.82 7.41
C THR A 402 -11.85 -19.54 6.21
N TYR A 403 -11.80 -20.39 5.20
CA TYR A 403 -12.46 -20.16 3.91
C TYR A 403 -12.82 -21.48 3.21
N GLN A 404 -12.94 -21.46 1.88
CA GLN A 404 -13.23 -22.62 1.05
C GLN A 404 -12.21 -22.72 -0.10
N LEU A 405 -11.85 -23.96 -0.45
CA LEU A 405 -11.15 -24.26 -1.70
C LEU A 405 -12.09 -24.01 -2.90
N ALA A 406 -11.54 -24.01 -4.11
CA ALA A 406 -12.29 -23.77 -5.35
C ALA A 406 -13.51 -24.69 -5.55
N ASP A 407 -13.44 -25.92 -5.04
CA ASP A 407 -14.52 -26.91 -5.12
C ASP A 407 -15.54 -26.83 -3.96
N GLY A 408 -15.43 -25.81 -3.11
CA GLY A 408 -16.31 -25.58 -1.95
C GLY A 408 -15.88 -26.32 -0.68
N THR A 409 -14.77 -27.08 -0.69
CA THR A 409 -14.28 -27.76 0.51
C THR A 409 -13.89 -26.74 1.60
N PRO A 410 -14.47 -26.78 2.80
CA PRO A 410 -14.07 -25.91 3.90
C PRO A 410 -12.63 -26.18 4.34
N PHE A 411 -11.87 -25.10 4.53
CA PHE A 411 -10.46 -25.13 4.85
C PHE A 411 -10.10 -24.04 5.86
N SER A 412 -9.11 -24.31 6.69
CA SER A 412 -8.39 -23.24 7.40
C SER A 412 -6.88 -23.44 7.31
N LEU A 413 -6.15 -22.34 7.34
CA LEU A 413 -4.69 -22.34 7.47
C LEU A 413 -4.28 -21.36 8.56
N GLU A 414 -3.51 -21.86 9.52
CA GLU A 414 -2.96 -21.07 10.61
C GLU A 414 -1.46 -20.87 10.40
N GLN A 415 -0.99 -19.63 10.49
CA GLN A 415 0.41 -19.23 10.48
C GLN A 415 0.86 -18.85 11.89
N SER A 416 2.02 -19.38 12.31
CA SER A 416 2.75 -18.95 13.50
C SER A 416 4.19 -18.61 13.12
N THR A 417 4.62 -17.38 13.37
CA THR A 417 5.93 -16.87 12.99
C THR A 417 6.31 -15.61 13.78
N ASN A 418 7.62 -15.34 13.85
CA ASN A 418 8.14 -14.04 14.30
C ASN A 418 8.58 -13.16 13.13
N TYR A 419 8.11 -13.45 11.91
CA TYR A 419 8.36 -12.62 10.73
C TYR A 419 7.85 -11.19 10.97
N PRO A 420 8.58 -10.13 10.57
CA PRO A 420 9.79 -10.11 9.73
C PRO A 420 11.11 -10.25 10.52
N TRP A 421 11.06 -10.50 11.83
CA TRP A 421 12.26 -10.57 12.68
C TRP A 421 12.99 -11.91 12.58
N ASP A 422 12.26 -13.00 12.41
CA ASP A 422 12.81 -14.32 12.10
C ASP A 422 12.02 -14.97 10.96
N GLY A 423 12.68 -15.83 10.17
CA GLY A 423 12.05 -16.50 9.02
C GLY A 423 11.58 -17.93 9.27
N VAL A 424 11.46 -18.42 10.51
CA VAL A 424 10.75 -19.67 10.82
C VAL A 424 9.26 -19.42 10.71
N ILE A 425 8.59 -20.20 9.87
CA ILE A 425 7.14 -20.13 9.67
C ILE A 425 6.56 -21.53 9.90
N GLU A 426 5.56 -21.61 10.76
CA GLU A 426 4.79 -22.83 11.01
C GLU A 426 3.39 -22.65 10.45
N LEU A 427 3.00 -23.60 9.59
CA LEU A 427 1.70 -23.65 8.94
C LEU A 427 0.93 -24.86 9.47
N THR A 428 -0.30 -24.66 9.94
CA THR A 428 -1.19 -25.76 10.38
C THR A 428 -2.43 -25.81 9.51
N ILE A 429 -2.68 -26.97 8.89
CA ILE A 429 -3.79 -27.21 7.98
C ILE A 429 -5.01 -27.70 8.75
N GLY A 430 -6.13 -26.98 8.62
CA GLY A 430 -7.43 -27.37 9.14
C GLY A 430 -8.35 -27.89 8.04
N LEU A 431 -8.74 -29.15 8.17
CA LEU A 431 -9.65 -29.85 7.27
C LEU A 431 -10.62 -30.73 8.08
N LYS A 432 -11.76 -31.08 7.50
CA LYS A 432 -12.68 -32.08 8.10
C LYS A 432 -12.33 -33.51 7.70
N ALA A 433 -11.76 -33.71 6.52
CA ALA A 433 -11.35 -34.99 5.97
C ALA A 433 -10.14 -34.78 5.04
N PRO A 434 -9.34 -35.82 4.77
CA PRO A 434 -8.18 -35.69 3.88
C PRO A 434 -8.55 -35.15 2.50
N LYS A 435 -7.72 -34.25 1.96
CA LYS A 435 -7.98 -33.57 0.68
C LYS A 435 -6.68 -33.30 -0.07
N GLU A 436 -6.65 -33.64 -1.36
CA GLU A 436 -5.55 -33.24 -2.25
C GLU A 436 -5.75 -31.80 -2.73
N PHE A 437 -4.72 -30.97 -2.56
CA PHE A 437 -4.57 -29.65 -3.18
C PHE A 437 -3.10 -29.20 -3.10
N THR A 438 -2.76 -28.14 -3.82
CA THR A 438 -1.43 -27.52 -3.76
C THR A 438 -1.40 -26.35 -2.78
N LEU A 439 -0.42 -26.35 -1.88
CA LEU A 439 -0.09 -25.18 -1.07
C LEU A 439 1.07 -24.43 -1.73
N PHE A 440 0.82 -23.25 -2.28
CA PHE A 440 1.83 -22.37 -2.87
C PHE A 440 2.34 -21.39 -1.83
N ILE A 441 3.62 -21.48 -1.49
CA ILE A 441 4.26 -20.60 -0.53
C ILE A 441 5.24 -19.69 -1.24
N ARG A 442 5.13 -18.38 -1.07
CA ARG A 442 6.06 -17.43 -1.71
C ARG A 442 7.49 -17.70 -1.24
N SER A 443 8.43 -17.74 -2.18
CA SER A 443 9.85 -17.63 -1.90
C SER A 443 10.30 -16.20 -2.23
N PRO A 444 10.45 -15.32 -1.22
CA PRO A 444 10.69 -13.90 -1.47
C PRO A 444 11.96 -13.65 -2.28
N ARG A 445 11.95 -12.76 -3.29
CA ARG A 445 13.14 -12.54 -4.15
C ARG A 445 14.40 -12.08 -3.40
N TRP A 446 14.25 -11.39 -2.27
CA TRP A 446 15.38 -11.01 -1.42
C TRP A 446 16.06 -12.25 -0.77
N ASN A 447 15.47 -13.45 -0.86
CA ASN A 447 16.10 -14.73 -0.55
C ASN A 447 15.62 -15.88 -1.46
N SER A 448 16.52 -16.39 -2.30
CA SER A 448 16.23 -17.46 -3.26
C SER A 448 16.08 -18.88 -2.69
N LYS A 449 16.12 -19.09 -1.36
CA LYS A 449 16.17 -20.43 -0.76
C LYS A 449 15.16 -20.64 0.38
N LEU A 450 13.86 -20.68 0.07
CA LEU A 450 12.86 -21.19 1.00
C LEU A 450 13.07 -22.69 1.27
N ARG A 451 13.28 -23.06 2.53
CA ARG A 451 13.53 -24.43 2.98
C ARG A 451 12.34 -25.01 3.72
N ILE A 452 11.93 -26.22 3.35
CA ILE A 452 10.99 -27.02 4.14
C ILE A 452 11.83 -27.76 5.19
N LEU A 453 11.60 -27.49 6.47
CA LEU A 453 12.32 -28.15 7.57
C LEU A 453 11.67 -29.50 7.92
N SER A 454 10.34 -29.55 7.94
CA SER A 454 9.58 -30.76 8.26
C SER A 454 8.12 -30.65 7.81
N ILE A 455 7.52 -31.81 7.52
CA ILE A 455 6.08 -31.99 7.33
C ILE A 455 5.66 -33.13 8.25
N SER A 456 4.60 -32.97 9.06
CA SER A 456 4.27 -33.93 10.14
C SER A 456 3.79 -35.29 9.64
N GLU A 457 3.18 -35.36 8.45
CA GLU A 457 2.84 -36.62 7.80
C GLU A 457 3.71 -36.78 6.54
N ASP A 458 4.72 -37.66 6.63
CA ASP A 458 5.64 -37.96 5.54
C ASP A 458 4.90 -38.47 4.31
N GLY A 459 5.04 -37.73 3.21
CA GLY A 459 4.63 -38.15 1.87
C GLY A 459 5.38 -37.29 0.86
N PRO A 460 5.84 -37.85 -0.28
CA PRO A 460 6.52 -37.06 -1.30
C PRO A 460 5.52 -36.11 -1.94
N GLY A 461 5.48 -34.86 -1.46
CA GLY A 461 4.83 -33.78 -2.21
C GLY A 461 5.59 -33.54 -3.51
N ILE A 462 4.88 -33.35 -4.61
CA ILE A 462 5.52 -32.89 -5.85
C ILE A 462 5.79 -31.39 -5.67
N ASP A 463 7.07 -31.02 -5.78
CA ASP A 463 7.50 -29.61 -5.78
C ASP A 463 7.20 -29.02 -7.16
N GLU A 464 6.04 -28.40 -7.29
CA GLU A 464 5.67 -27.66 -8.49
C GLU A 464 6.15 -26.21 -8.30
N GLY A 465 7.35 -25.92 -8.81
CA GLY A 465 7.86 -24.56 -8.84
C GLY A 465 7.03 -23.69 -9.80
N SER A 466 6.51 -22.57 -9.31
CA SER A 466 6.04 -21.47 -10.17
C SER A 466 6.90 -20.23 -9.91
N SER A 467 6.91 -19.25 -10.83
CA SER A 467 7.78 -18.07 -10.74
C SER A 467 7.61 -17.35 -9.39
N GLY A 468 8.52 -17.58 -8.44
CA GLY A 468 8.49 -17.01 -7.09
C GLY A 468 7.67 -17.75 -6.02
N TYR A 469 7.08 -18.92 -6.33
CA TYR A 469 6.35 -19.75 -5.36
C TYR A 469 6.82 -21.20 -5.38
N ARG A 470 6.87 -21.79 -4.19
CA ARG A 470 7.08 -23.22 -3.99
C ARG A 470 5.73 -23.91 -3.77
N GLY A 471 5.30 -24.72 -4.73
CA GLY A 471 4.06 -25.49 -4.64
C GLY A 471 4.29 -26.85 -3.99
N ILE A 472 3.57 -27.14 -2.91
CA ILE A 472 3.57 -28.46 -2.26
C ILE A 472 2.23 -29.12 -2.55
N ARG A 473 2.21 -30.04 -3.53
CA ARG A 473 1.01 -30.80 -3.88
C ARG A 473 1.01 -32.16 -3.18
N LYS A 474 0.03 -32.39 -2.31
CA LYS A 474 -0.23 -33.70 -1.67
C LYS A 474 -1.66 -33.80 -1.14
N THR A 475 -2.03 -34.99 -0.67
CA THR A 475 -3.21 -35.20 0.17
C THR A 475 -2.91 -34.73 1.59
N TRP A 476 -3.51 -33.63 2.00
CA TRP A 476 -3.36 -33.05 3.33
C TRP A 476 -4.34 -33.68 4.31
N HIS A 477 -3.88 -33.96 5.52
CA HIS A 477 -4.70 -34.52 6.60
C HIS A 477 -5.10 -33.46 7.65
N PRO A 478 -6.20 -33.66 8.40
CA PRO A 478 -6.60 -32.74 9.46
C PRO A 478 -5.50 -32.52 10.51
N GLY A 479 -5.14 -31.25 10.75
CA GLY A 479 -4.14 -30.86 11.75
C GLY A 479 -2.70 -31.02 11.31
N GLU A 480 -2.45 -31.36 10.04
CA GLU A 480 -1.12 -31.51 9.50
C GLU A 480 -0.32 -30.20 9.57
N LYS A 481 0.98 -30.31 9.92
CA LYS A 481 1.86 -29.16 10.13
C LYS A 481 3.02 -29.16 9.15
N ILE A 482 3.37 -27.96 8.69
CA ILE A 482 4.53 -27.69 7.85
C ILE A 482 5.38 -26.66 8.58
N ARG A 483 6.67 -26.94 8.69
CA ARG A 483 7.65 -26.00 9.25
C ARG A 483 8.62 -25.60 8.17
N LEU A 484 8.77 -24.30 7.96
CA LEU A 484 9.55 -23.70 6.88
C LEU A 484 10.60 -22.76 7.48
N LYS A 485 11.67 -22.51 6.72
CA LYS A 485 12.66 -21.48 7.03
C LYS A 485 12.96 -20.66 5.79
N ILE A 486 12.86 -19.35 5.95
CA ILE A 486 13.47 -18.34 5.11
C ILE A 486 14.64 -17.76 5.90
N ASP A 487 15.82 -17.68 5.30
CA ASP A 487 16.98 -17.09 5.98
C ASP A 487 16.85 -15.56 5.94
N VAL A 488 16.76 -14.94 7.13
CA VAL A 488 16.61 -13.50 7.28
C VAL A 488 17.90 -12.97 7.89
N PHE A 489 18.73 -12.33 7.07
CA PHE A 489 20.00 -11.76 7.48
C PHE A 489 20.26 -10.42 6.76
N PRO A 490 21.08 -9.53 7.32
CA PRO A 490 21.48 -8.28 6.69
C PRO A 490 22.21 -8.50 5.37
N THR A 491 21.85 -7.70 4.37
CA THR A 491 22.45 -7.68 3.04
C THR A 491 22.69 -6.24 2.61
N LEU A 492 23.74 -6.02 1.82
CA LEU A 492 23.96 -4.76 1.14
C LEU A 492 23.22 -4.79 -0.21
N VAL A 493 22.44 -3.76 -0.48
CA VAL A 493 21.69 -3.57 -1.72
C VAL A 493 22.38 -2.49 -2.54
N GLU A 494 22.73 -2.83 -3.76
CA GLU A 494 23.26 -1.91 -4.77
C GLU A 494 22.15 -1.49 -5.73
N CYS A 495 22.33 -0.34 -6.38
CA CYS A 495 21.43 0.13 -7.42
C CYS A 495 22.10 0.08 -8.79
N ASP A 496 21.29 0.18 -9.86
CA ASP A 496 21.80 0.34 -11.21
C ASP A 496 22.73 1.58 -11.29
N PRO A 497 23.91 1.49 -11.91
CA PRO A 497 24.89 2.60 -11.94
C PRO A 497 24.38 3.86 -12.65
N ARG A 498 23.28 3.79 -13.41
CA ARG A 498 22.61 4.97 -13.97
C ARG A 498 21.91 5.82 -12.91
N VAL A 499 21.61 5.26 -11.73
CA VAL A 499 21.09 6.00 -10.57
C VAL A 499 22.24 6.77 -9.93
N ARG A 500 22.57 7.93 -10.51
CA ARG A 500 23.78 8.70 -10.16
C ARG A 500 23.86 9.12 -8.70
N GLU A 501 22.72 9.40 -8.07
CA GLU A 501 22.66 9.82 -6.66
C GLU A 501 23.25 8.77 -5.71
N ASN A 502 23.11 7.50 -6.07
CA ASN A 502 23.49 6.36 -5.24
C ASN A 502 24.80 5.70 -5.69
N TYR A 503 25.52 6.35 -6.61
CA TYR A 503 26.77 5.80 -7.14
C TYR A 503 27.80 5.59 -6.01
N GLY A 504 28.33 4.37 -5.89
CA GLY A 504 29.27 4.00 -4.83
C GLY A 504 28.63 3.93 -3.43
N SER A 505 27.30 3.90 -3.34
CA SER A 505 26.56 3.77 -2.09
C SER A 505 25.78 2.45 -2.05
N VAL A 506 25.50 1.99 -0.83
CA VAL A 506 24.66 0.82 -0.56
C VAL A 506 23.52 1.21 0.38
N ALA A 507 22.40 0.51 0.23
CA ALA A 507 21.37 0.45 1.27
C ALA A 507 21.54 -0.87 2.05
N VAL A 508 21.12 -0.90 3.32
CA VAL A 508 21.10 -2.13 4.11
C VAL A 508 19.68 -2.68 4.14
N GLN A 509 19.51 -3.96 3.81
CA GLN A 509 18.23 -4.66 3.86
C GLN A 509 18.36 -5.95 4.67
N ARG A 510 17.43 -6.20 5.58
CA ARG A 510 17.31 -7.49 6.29
C ARG A 510 15.89 -8.02 6.13
N GLY A 511 15.77 -9.14 5.42
CA GLY A 511 14.46 -9.66 5.05
C GLY A 511 13.70 -8.66 4.18
N PRO A 512 12.42 -8.36 4.48
CA PRO A 512 11.63 -7.37 3.75
C PRO A 512 11.91 -5.92 4.17
N LEU A 513 12.70 -5.71 5.24
CA LEU A 513 12.92 -4.40 5.83
C LEU A 513 14.18 -3.75 5.28
N VAL A 514 14.02 -2.56 4.72
CA VAL A 514 15.10 -1.60 4.47
C VAL A 514 15.47 -0.92 5.78
N TYR A 515 16.75 -0.65 5.98
CA TYR A 515 17.30 -0.01 7.17
C TYR A 515 17.83 1.39 6.86
N CYS A 516 17.92 2.22 7.89
CA CYS A 516 18.51 3.55 7.84
C CYS A 516 19.37 3.84 9.07
N ALA A 517 20.32 4.75 8.93
CA ALA A 517 21.03 5.35 10.06
C ALA A 517 20.27 6.60 10.51
N GLU A 518 20.00 6.73 11.81
CA GLU A 518 19.38 7.92 12.40
C GLU A 518 20.36 8.56 13.41
N SER A 519 20.48 9.88 13.44
CA SER A 519 21.45 10.58 14.30
C SER A 519 21.26 10.31 15.79
N ILE A 520 20.04 9.96 16.19
CA ILE A 520 19.67 9.63 17.58
C ILE A 520 20.44 8.39 18.07
N ASP A 521 20.62 7.37 17.21
CA ASP A 521 21.32 6.12 17.56
C ASP A 521 22.83 6.20 17.30
N ASN A 522 23.30 7.31 16.72
CA ASN A 522 24.67 7.51 16.27
C ASN A 522 25.23 8.86 16.78
N PRO A 523 25.29 9.06 18.11
CA PRO A 523 25.73 10.33 18.68
C PRO A 523 27.19 10.64 18.31
N GLY A 524 27.43 11.87 17.86
CA GLY A 524 28.76 12.31 17.42
C GLY A 524 29.15 11.86 16.00
N VAL A 525 28.25 11.19 15.28
CA VAL A 525 28.44 10.81 13.87
C VAL A 525 27.67 11.76 12.96
N SER A 526 28.35 12.35 11.97
CA SER A 526 27.65 13.05 10.88
C SER A 526 27.02 12.01 9.97
N ILE A 527 25.69 11.88 10.01
CA ILE A 527 24.94 10.95 9.14
C ILE A 527 25.10 11.32 7.66
N ARG A 528 25.29 12.62 7.37
CA ARG A 528 25.53 13.11 6.00
C ARG A 528 26.84 12.59 5.42
N ASP A 529 27.87 12.45 6.25
CA ASP A 529 29.23 12.05 5.84
C ASP A 529 29.54 10.60 6.21
N LEU A 530 28.52 9.82 6.59
CA LEU A 530 28.70 8.45 7.04
C LEU A 530 29.03 7.52 5.88
N GLU A 531 30.23 6.96 5.87
CA GLU A 531 30.64 5.85 5.03
C GLU A 531 30.48 4.53 5.79
N LEU A 532 29.79 3.54 5.22
CA LEU A 532 29.66 2.20 5.81
C LEU A 532 30.88 1.34 5.47
N ALA A 533 31.36 0.57 6.46
CA ALA A 533 32.27 -0.53 6.21
C ALA A 533 31.51 -1.75 5.64
N SER A 534 32.18 -2.57 4.84
CA SER A 534 31.55 -3.71 4.18
C SER A 534 31.09 -4.81 5.16
N GLY A 535 29.80 -5.17 5.05
CA GLY A 535 29.27 -6.54 5.20
C GLY A 535 28.95 -7.09 6.60
N ASP A 536 29.67 -6.73 7.66
CA ASP A 536 29.52 -7.40 8.97
C ASP A 536 28.61 -6.61 9.93
N PHE A 537 27.40 -7.13 10.16
CA PHE A 537 26.45 -6.57 11.11
C PHE A 537 26.20 -7.54 12.28
N THR A 538 26.19 -6.99 13.49
CA THR A 538 25.67 -7.68 14.67
C THR A 538 24.20 -7.30 14.85
N GLU A 539 23.34 -8.31 14.89
CA GLU A 539 21.89 -8.16 15.08
C GLU A 539 21.53 -8.19 16.56
N SER A 540 20.61 -7.34 16.99
CA SER A 540 20.05 -7.35 18.35
C SER A 540 18.57 -6.99 18.29
N PHE A 541 17.70 -7.84 18.86
CA PHE A 541 16.30 -7.49 19.04
C PHE A 541 16.16 -6.62 20.30
N GLU A 542 15.58 -5.44 20.13
CA GLU A 542 15.43 -4.42 21.17
C GLU A 542 13.94 -4.26 21.49
N ASP A 543 13.45 -4.98 22.51
CA ASP A 543 12.03 -5.01 22.90
C ASP A 543 11.47 -3.62 23.23
N ASP A 544 12.24 -2.82 23.98
CA ASP A 544 11.82 -1.50 24.49
C ASP A 544 12.07 -0.35 23.49
N LEU A 545 12.63 -0.64 22.32
CA LEU A 545 12.96 0.36 21.32
C LEU A 545 11.95 0.32 20.16
N LEU A 546 11.28 1.44 19.91
CA LEU A 546 10.43 1.64 18.72
C LEU A 546 9.36 0.54 18.55
N GLY A 547 8.81 0.04 19.66
CA GLY A 547 7.79 -1.01 19.66
C GLY A 547 8.31 -2.41 19.32
N GLY A 548 9.60 -2.68 19.54
CA GLY A 548 10.23 -3.97 19.29
C GLY A 548 10.81 -4.06 17.88
N VAL A 549 12.12 -3.83 17.74
CA VAL A 549 12.81 -3.88 16.44
C VAL A 549 14.13 -4.64 16.51
N VAL A 550 14.54 -5.27 15.40
CA VAL A 550 15.93 -5.71 15.24
C VAL A 550 16.78 -4.54 14.81
N THR A 551 17.77 -4.15 15.61
CA THR A 551 18.82 -3.18 15.25
C THR A 551 20.01 -3.89 14.62
N LEU A 552 20.72 -3.17 13.73
CA LEU A 552 21.95 -3.65 13.11
C LEU A 552 23.13 -2.79 13.54
N LYS A 553 24.09 -3.39 14.24
CA LYS A 553 25.31 -2.71 14.67
C LYS A 553 26.46 -3.08 13.74
N GLY A 554 26.97 -2.10 13.02
CA GLY A 554 28.10 -2.24 12.10
C GLY A 554 29.22 -1.27 12.43
N LYS A 555 30.14 -1.12 11.48
CA LYS A 555 31.22 -0.13 11.54
C LYS A 555 31.07 0.83 10.37
N GLY A 556 31.48 2.07 10.59
CA GLY A 556 31.55 3.08 9.55
C GLY A 556 32.66 4.07 9.82
N ARG A 557 32.74 5.09 8.99
CA ARG A 557 33.63 6.22 9.14
C ARG A 557 32.88 7.50 8.88
N THR A 558 33.24 8.54 9.60
CA THR A 558 32.65 9.87 9.42
C THR A 558 33.74 10.92 9.55
N ALA A 559 33.54 12.07 8.90
CA ALA A 559 34.45 13.19 9.00
C ALA A 559 34.31 13.86 10.38
N LEU A 560 35.43 14.20 11.02
CA LEU A 560 35.44 15.21 12.08
C LEU A 560 35.80 16.55 11.47
N GLU A 561 35.05 17.59 11.83
CA GLU A 561 35.50 18.96 11.57
C GLU A 561 36.79 19.21 12.38
N THR A 562 37.92 19.40 11.69
CA THR A 562 39.18 19.75 12.36
C THR A 562 39.25 21.27 12.62
N ALA A 563 40.07 21.69 13.60
CA ALA A 563 40.17 23.10 13.96
C ALA A 563 40.79 23.98 12.84
N ASP A 564 41.68 23.41 12.03
CA ASP A 564 42.37 24.09 10.91
C ASP A 564 41.48 24.29 9.67
N ASP A 565 40.26 23.76 9.71
CA ASP A 565 39.38 23.53 8.57
C ASP A 565 38.12 24.41 8.56
N ARG A 566 37.91 25.20 9.62
CA ARG A 566 36.70 26.02 9.79
C ARG A 566 36.64 27.14 8.76
N GLY A 567 35.59 27.14 7.93
CA GLY A 567 35.23 28.26 7.05
C GLY A 567 35.74 28.20 5.61
N LEU A 568 36.41 27.12 5.18
CA LEU A 568 36.82 26.93 3.78
C LEU A 568 35.77 26.14 2.98
N LEU A 569 35.22 26.76 1.92
CA LEU A 569 34.23 26.13 1.03
C LEU A 569 34.84 25.12 0.02
N TYR A 570 36.07 25.34 -0.44
CA TYR A 570 36.74 24.49 -1.44
C TYR A 570 38.19 24.20 -1.03
N ARG A 571 38.69 22.99 -1.36
CA ARG A 571 40.07 22.57 -1.05
C ARG A 571 40.67 21.72 -2.18
N ALA A 572 42.00 21.64 -2.20
CA ALA A 572 42.70 20.72 -3.10
C ALA A 572 42.42 19.26 -2.72
N SER A 573 42.28 18.40 -3.73
CA SER A 573 42.11 16.95 -3.53
C SER A 573 43.31 16.37 -2.77
N GLY A 574 43.05 15.51 -1.78
CA GLY A 574 44.08 14.94 -0.90
C GLY A 574 44.42 15.78 0.35
N SER A 575 43.73 16.92 0.56
CA SER A 575 43.81 17.66 1.82
C SER A 575 43.15 16.91 2.99
N ALA A 576 43.48 17.32 4.22
CA ALA A 576 43.39 16.49 5.43
C ALA A 576 41.99 15.98 5.86
N LEU A 577 40.91 16.46 5.24
CA LEU A 577 39.53 16.05 5.54
C LEU A 577 39.31 14.54 5.35
N ARG A 578 39.85 13.95 4.27
CA ARG A 578 39.77 12.49 4.04
C ARG A 578 40.80 11.69 4.84
N SER A 579 41.86 12.31 5.35
CA SER A 579 42.82 11.67 6.25
C SER A 579 42.40 11.73 7.72
N GLY A 580 41.36 12.50 8.05
CA GLY A 580 40.73 12.60 9.36
C GLY A 580 39.36 11.90 9.43
N LEU A 581 39.14 10.85 8.64
CA LEU A 581 37.98 9.98 8.81
C LEU A 581 38.20 9.09 10.03
N HIS A 582 37.27 9.14 10.99
CA HIS A 582 37.36 8.37 12.22
C HIS A 582 36.46 7.15 12.13
N GLU A 583 36.99 5.99 12.51
CA GLU A 583 36.17 4.79 12.66
C GLU A 583 35.16 4.98 13.79
N THR A 584 33.90 4.69 13.49
CA THR A 584 32.81 4.81 14.44
C THR A 584 31.94 3.55 14.38
N PRO A 585 31.40 3.07 15.52
CA PRO A 585 30.27 2.17 15.47
C PRO A 585 29.09 2.86 14.79
N VAL A 586 28.27 2.08 14.10
CA VAL A 586 27.05 2.53 13.45
C VAL A 586 25.90 1.64 13.91
N THR A 587 24.78 2.24 14.30
CA THR A 587 23.53 1.55 14.58
C THR A 587 22.51 1.92 13.51
N LEU A 588 21.91 0.91 12.89
CA LEU A 588 20.83 1.06 11.93
C LEU A 588 19.51 0.52 12.51
N ILE A 589 18.43 1.19 12.17
CA ILE A 589 17.04 0.82 12.51
C ILE A 589 16.22 0.60 11.24
N PRO A 590 15.10 -0.15 11.30
CA PRO A 590 14.20 -0.27 10.16
C PRO A 590 13.72 1.11 9.66
N TYR A 591 13.72 1.31 8.35
CA TYR A 591 13.37 2.58 7.71
C TYR A 591 12.02 3.08 8.18
N TYR A 592 11.00 2.23 8.30
CA TYR A 592 9.67 2.68 8.73
C TYR A 592 9.66 3.34 10.12
N ALA A 593 10.62 3.00 10.98
CA ALA A 593 10.63 3.38 12.39
C ALA A 593 11.28 4.75 12.65
N TRP A 594 11.95 5.35 11.65
CA TRP A 594 12.53 6.69 11.76
C TRP A 594 11.49 7.76 12.11
N ALA A 595 11.93 8.91 12.64
CA ALA A 595 11.08 10.05 12.97
C ALA A 595 9.94 9.74 13.96
N ASN A 596 10.14 8.77 14.85
CA ASN A 596 9.26 8.50 16.02
C ASN A 596 9.86 9.02 17.33
N ARG A 597 11.04 9.67 17.28
CA ARG A 597 11.80 10.12 18.46
C ARG A 597 12.22 11.59 18.35
N GLY A 598 11.43 12.38 17.61
CA GLY A 598 11.71 13.76 17.26
C GLY A 598 12.45 13.91 15.93
N THR A 599 12.79 15.15 15.59
CA THR A 599 13.58 15.48 14.40
C THR A 599 15.00 14.93 14.51
N SER A 600 15.50 14.33 13.42
CA SER A 600 16.80 13.68 13.34
C SER A 600 17.36 13.74 11.92
N ASP A 601 18.69 13.66 11.80
CA ASP A 601 19.31 13.36 10.51
C ASP A 601 19.15 11.86 10.23
N MET A 602 18.88 11.51 8.97
CA MET A 602 18.63 10.14 8.53
C MET A 602 19.21 9.88 7.14
N ALA A 603 19.76 8.68 6.91
CA ALA A 603 20.15 8.23 5.57
C ALA A 603 19.89 6.72 5.37
N VAL A 604 19.32 6.37 4.21
CA VAL A 604 19.14 4.99 3.72
C VAL A 604 20.34 4.55 2.89
N TRP A 605 20.77 5.39 1.94
CA TRP A 605 21.93 5.15 1.09
C TRP A 605 23.17 5.76 1.71
N MET A 606 24.18 4.94 1.93
CA MET A 606 25.45 5.36 2.52
C MET A 606 26.60 4.91 1.61
N PRO A 607 27.58 5.78 1.32
CA PRO A 607 28.78 5.37 0.60
C PRO A 607 29.42 4.13 1.20
N VAL A 608 29.81 3.18 0.36
CA VAL A 608 30.56 1.99 0.76
C VAL A 608 31.98 2.08 0.26
N ARG A 609 32.93 1.59 1.05
CA ARG A 609 34.31 1.43 0.62
C ARG A 609 34.75 -0.02 0.85
N GLU A 610 35.29 -0.64 -0.21
CA GLU A 610 35.92 -1.96 -0.16
C GLU A 610 37.18 -1.99 0.72
#